data_AF-A0A2G8LGP7-F1
#
_entry.id   AF-A0A2G8LGP7-F1
#
_cell.length_a   1.000
_cell.length_b   1.000
_cell.length_c   1.000
_cell.angle_alpha   90.00
_cell.angle_beta   90.00
_cell.angle_gamma   90.00
#
_symmetry.space_group_name_H-M   'P 1'
#
loop_
_entity.id
_entity.type
_entity.pdbx_description
1 polymer ?
#
loop_
_entity_poly.entity_id
_entity_poly.type
_entity_poly.pdbx_seq_one_letter_code
_entity_poly.pdbx_strand_id
1 'polypeptide(L)'
;MQEGVYPLIDGSDHASLLYYYTLLQGSEIEGSIHSPEVHVKLLKKIKNGVPRLDYKEMMEGHPYKTLPPVLIAANVHIMAKMANKLPNKDDGFLTSSQVFGIYVKKLFWHGDQGNKKKPESIADWLHRYEACGEFFSKLSPNEFSIFVKEILFSEESLKMLELECRQNIIGRALKYTRQKGGSKQKFVSEVSEDEMTAICGRFQHYQKHLQSLVNESVLELKKIDEQHGSQYYSDFDLTCGDEDS
;
A
#
# COMPACT_ATOMS: atom_id res chain seq x y z
N MET A 1 15.99 29.01 -17.42
CA MET A 1 16.37 28.40 -16.11
C MET A 1 15.66 27.08 -15.86
N GLN A 2 14.35 26.96 -16.13
CA GLN A 2 13.59 25.71 -16.00
C GLN A 2 14.13 24.55 -16.87
N GLU A 3 14.42 24.77 -18.15
CA GLU A 3 14.87 23.70 -19.07
C GLU A 3 16.33 23.24 -18.88
N GLY A 4 17.17 24.05 -18.21
CA GLY A 4 18.60 23.76 -18.07
C GLY A 4 19.02 23.24 -16.70
N VAL A 5 18.42 23.75 -15.62
CA VAL A 5 18.90 23.50 -14.25
C VAL A 5 18.08 22.40 -13.56
N TYR A 6 16.75 22.42 -13.69
CA TYR A 6 15.88 21.46 -13.01
C TYR A 6 16.14 19.99 -13.37
N PRO A 7 16.40 19.62 -14.65
CA PRO A 7 16.75 18.25 -15.00
C PRO A 7 18.06 17.76 -14.34
N LEU A 8 19.00 18.67 -14.07
CA LEU A 8 20.32 18.35 -13.50
C LEU A 8 20.29 18.15 -11.98
N ILE A 9 19.24 18.63 -11.30
CA ILE A 9 19.11 18.45 -9.85
C ILE A 9 18.57 17.05 -9.57
N ASP A 10 19.27 16.30 -8.73
CA ASP A 10 18.82 15.00 -8.20
C ASP A 10 17.55 15.18 -7.37
N GLY A 11 16.56 14.29 -7.54
CA GLY A 11 15.28 14.37 -6.84
C GLY A 11 15.39 14.23 -5.32
N SER A 12 16.46 13.61 -4.83
CA SER A 12 16.79 13.47 -3.41
C SER A 12 17.63 14.63 -2.87
N ASP A 13 18.18 15.50 -3.73
CA ASP A 13 18.88 16.73 -3.30
C ASP A 13 17.88 17.84 -2.95
N HIS A 14 17.25 17.68 -1.79
CA HIS A 14 16.27 18.64 -1.29
C HIS A 14 16.86 20.02 -1.03
N ALA A 15 18.17 20.16 -0.83
CA ALA A 15 18.80 21.46 -0.62
C ALA A 15 18.84 22.25 -1.94
N SER A 16 19.30 21.62 -3.02
CA SER A 16 19.32 22.21 -4.35
C SER A 16 17.91 22.47 -4.88
N LEU A 17 16.97 21.54 -4.67
CA LEU A 17 15.56 21.77 -5.03
C LEU A 17 14.94 22.93 -4.24
N LEU A 18 15.22 23.03 -2.94
CA LEU A 18 14.72 24.13 -2.12
C LEU A 18 15.26 25.47 -2.60
N TYR A 19 16.56 25.53 -2.93
CA TYR A 19 17.17 26.73 -3.51
C TYR A 19 16.53 27.10 -4.84
N TYR A 20 16.38 26.12 -5.75
CA TYR A 20 15.73 26.29 -7.05
C TYR A 20 14.33 26.90 -6.93
N TYR A 21 13.43 26.30 -6.12
CA TYR A 21 12.07 26.84 -5.97
C TYR A 21 12.03 28.15 -5.18
N THR A 22 13.04 28.46 -4.36
CA THR A 22 13.14 29.78 -3.70
C THR A 22 13.47 30.87 -4.71
N LEU A 23 14.33 30.61 -5.69
CA LEU A 23 14.64 31.57 -6.76
C LEU A 23 13.45 31.83 -7.70
N LEU A 24 12.52 30.87 -7.79
CA LEU A 24 11.33 30.98 -8.63
C LEU A 24 10.12 31.60 -7.91
N GLN A 25 10.24 31.99 -6.63
CA GLN A 25 9.13 32.60 -5.90
C GLN A 25 8.59 33.84 -6.63
N GLY A 26 7.26 33.95 -6.71
CA GLY A 26 6.58 34.99 -7.48
C GLY A 26 6.55 34.77 -9.00
N SER A 27 7.07 33.64 -9.50
CA SER A 27 6.93 33.22 -10.90
C SER A 27 5.96 32.05 -11.05
N GLU A 28 5.28 31.96 -12.19
CA GLU A 28 4.50 30.77 -12.56
C GLU A 28 5.42 29.71 -13.17
N ILE A 29 5.14 28.43 -12.88
CA ILE A 29 5.82 27.29 -13.48
C ILE A 29 4.80 26.57 -14.35
N GLU A 30 4.97 26.67 -15.67
CA GLU A 30 4.09 25.97 -16.62
C GLU A 30 4.10 24.46 -16.35
N GLY A 31 2.91 23.85 -16.34
CA GLY A 31 2.73 22.41 -16.11
C GLY A 31 2.97 21.95 -14.66
N SER A 32 3.29 22.85 -13.72
CA SER A 32 3.44 22.49 -12.31
C SER A 32 2.11 22.37 -11.59
N ILE A 33 1.95 21.31 -10.80
CA ILE A 33 0.78 21.08 -9.94
C ILE A 33 0.70 22.12 -8.81
N HIS A 34 1.85 22.69 -8.41
CA HIS A 34 1.96 23.60 -7.27
C HIS A 34 2.75 24.86 -7.62
N SER A 35 2.45 25.95 -6.88
CA SER A 35 3.28 27.16 -6.93
C SER A 35 4.66 26.92 -6.29
N PRO A 36 5.69 27.70 -6.65
CA PRO A 36 7.02 27.62 -6.04
C PRO A 36 6.98 27.72 -4.51
N GLU A 37 6.12 28.56 -3.94
CA GLU A 37 5.97 28.74 -2.49
C GLU A 37 5.45 27.47 -1.80
N VAL A 38 4.58 26.71 -2.47
CA VAL A 38 4.08 25.43 -1.99
C VAL A 38 5.18 24.38 -2.04
N HIS A 39 5.95 24.31 -3.13
CA HIS A 39 7.12 23.43 -3.23
C HIS A 39 8.14 23.70 -2.11
N VAL A 40 8.47 24.97 -1.86
CA VAL A 40 9.36 25.38 -0.76
C VAL A 40 8.83 24.90 0.60
N LYS A 41 7.52 25.03 0.86
CA LYS A 41 6.91 24.56 2.11
C LYS A 41 6.94 23.04 2.24
N LEU A 42 6.71 22.30 1.15
CA LEU A 42 6.78 20.83 1.12
C LEU A 42 8.20 20.34 1.35
N LEU A 43 9.17 20.87 0.60
CA LEU A 43 10.58 20.51 0.70
C LEU A 43 11.15 20.76 2.10
N LYS A 44 10.78 21.86 2.77
CA LYS A 44 11.19 22.11 4.17
C LYS A 44 10.70 21.02 5.12
N LYS A 45 9.49 20.49 4.92
CA LYS A 45 8.95 19.40 5.76
C LYS A 45 9.57 18.05 5.40
N ILE A 46 9.72 17.76 4.11
CA ILE A 46 10.28 16.52 3.59
C ILE A 46 11.75 16.40 3.96
N LYS A 47 12.56 17.46 3.81
CA LYS A 47 13.97 17.47 4.19
C LYS A 47 14.19 17.05 5.66
N ASN A 48 13.29 17.45 6.56
CA ASN A 48 13.41 17.13 7.99
C ASN A 48 12.78 15.79 8.36
N GLY A 49 11.67 15.39 7.72
CA GLY A 49 10.92 14.18 8.07
C GLY A 49 11.25 12.93 7.25
N VAL A 50 11.63 13.12 5.98
CA VAL A 50 11.85 12.06 4.98
C VAL A 50 12.99 12.45 4.03
N PRO A 51 14.24 12.58 4.52
CA PRO A 51 15.36 13.16 3.76
C PRO A 51 15.82 12.35 2.53
N ARG A 52 15.33 11.12 2.35
CA ARG A 52 15.68 10.24 1.22
C ARG A 52 14.60 10.14 0.15
N LEU A 53 13.50 10.88 0.28
CA LEU A 53 12.42 10.84 -0.70
C LEU A 53 12.90 11.46 -2.02
N ASP A 54 12.73 10.76 -3.13
CA ASP A 54 12.85 11.40 -4.44
C ASP A 54 11.65 12.35 -4.64
N TYR A 55 11.90 13.65 -4.48
CA TYR A 55 10.85 14.65 -4.57
C TYR A 55 10.34 14.83 -6.00
N LYS A 56 11.21 14.71 -7.01
CA LYS A 56 10.85 14.93 -8.41
C LYS A 56 9.90 13.82 -8.87
N GLU A 57 10.30 12.57 -8.66
CA GLU A 57 9.47 11.40 -8.96
C GLU A 57 8.17 11.39 -8.15
N MET A 58 8.19 11.90 -6.91
CA MET A 58 6.96 12.05 -6.11
C MET A 58 6.03 13.11 -6.72
N MET A 59 6.56 14.21 -7.26
CA MET A 59 5.75 15.25 -7.93
C MET A 59 5.25 14.82 -9.32
N GLU A 60 5.87 13.82 -9.95
CA GLU A 60 5.41 13.19 -11.20
C GLU A 60 4.22 12.22 -10.99
N GLY A 61 3.74 12.06 -9.75
CA GLY A 61 2.56 11.24 -9.47
C GLY A 61 2.89 9.75 -9.35
N HIS A 62 4.10 9.40 -8.89
CA HIS A 62 4.54 8.03 -8.67
C HIS A 62 4.71 7.66 -7.17
N PRO A 63 3.67 7.83 -6.32
CA PRO A 63 3.78 7.61 -4.88
C PRO A 63 4.09 6.16 -4.50
N TYR A 64 3.57 5.19 -5.24
CA TYR A 64 3.78 3.76 -4.98
C TYR A 64 5.21 3.28 -5.28
N LYS A 65 5.99 4.06 -6.03
CA LYS A 65 7.42 3.81 -6.27
C LYS A 65 8.30 4.55 -5.26
N THR A 66 7.92 5.77 -4.90
CA THR A 66 8.76 6.69 -4.10
C THR A 66 8.59 6.54 -2.60
N LEU A 67 7.38 6.25 -2.11
CA LEU A 67 7.08 6.19 -0.68
C LEU A 67 7.54 4.90 0.03
N PRO A 68 7.34 3.68 -0.51
CA PRO A 68 7.75 2.46 0.20
C PRO A 68 9.20 2.44 0.72
N PRO A 69 10.23 2.85 -0.04
CA PRO A 69 11.61 2.75 0.43
C PRO A 69 11.94 3.70 1.58
N VAL A 70 11.15 4.76 1.79
CA VAL A 70 11.43 5.82 2.76
C VAL A 70 10.47 5.86 3.94
N LEU A 71 9.31 5.20 3.84
CA LEU A 71 8.31 5.17 4.90
C LEU A 71 8.72 4.24 6.05
N ILE A 72 8.68 4.78 7.26
CA ILE A 72 8.93 4.10 8.54
C ILE A 72 7.90 4.57 9.57
N ALA A 73 7.75 3.85 10.69
CA ALA A 73 6.81 4.22 11.76
C ALA A 73 7.00 5.67 12.24
N ALA A 74 8.25 6.14 12.29
CA ALA A 74 8.57 7.49 12.75
C ALA A 74 8.11 8.62 11.81
N ASN A 75 7.93 8.35 10.50
CA ASN A 75 7.63 9.40 9.52
C ASN A 75 6.30 9.22 8.78
N VAL A 76 5.63 8.06 8.87
CA VAL A 76 4.37 7.79 8.17
C VAL A 76 3.29 8.82 8.51
N HIS A 77 3.19 9.25 9.77
CA HIS A 77 2.26 10.29 10.19
C HIS A 77 2.57 11.67 9.59
N ILE A 78 3.85 11.98 9.37
CA ILE A 78 4.26 13.25 8.74
C ILE A 78 3.81 13.24 7.28
N MET A 79 4.06 12.14 6.57
CA MET A 79 3.63 11.98 5.18
C MET A 79 2.12 11.97 5.02
N ALA A 80 1.40 11.26 5.91
CA ALA A 80 -0.05 11.20 5.91
C ALA A 80 -0.69 12.59 6.07
N LYS A 81 -0.11 13.47 6.90
CA LYS A 81 -0.55 14.88 7.06
C LYS A 81 -0.30 15.75 5.83
N MET A 82 0.61 15.35 4.95
CA MET A 82 0.95 16.10 3.72
C MET A 82 0.30 15.50 2.47
N ALA A 83 -0.37 14.35 2.60
CA ALA A 83 -0.89 13.57 1.48
C ALA A 83 -1.71 14.42 0.49
N ASN A 84 -2.56 15.32 0.97
CA ASN A 84 -3.41 16.18 0.14
C ASN A 84 -2.65 17.23 -0.70
N LYS A 85 -1.32 17.25 -0.64
CA LYS A 85 -0.44 18.07 -1.48
C LYS A 85 0.54 17.22 -2.30
N LEU A 86 0.46 15.90 -2.17
CA LEU A 86 1.30 14.96 -2.89
C LEU A 86 0.45 14.37 -4.03
N PRO A 87 0.89 14.48 -5.29
CA PRO A 87 0.08 14.00 -6.40
C PRO A 87 -0.02 12.47 -6.42
N ASN A 88 -1.09 12.00 -7.03
CA ASN A 88 -1.39 10.60 -7.30
C ASN A 88 -1.53 10.40 -8.82
N LYS A 89 -1.42 9.15 -9.29
CA LYS A 89 -1.39 8.80 -10.72
C LYS A 89 -2.64 9.20 -11.52
N ASP A 90 -3.79 9.35 -10.85
CA ASP A 90 -5.11 9.56 -11.48
C ASP A 90 -5.63 11.01 -11.35
N ASP A 91 -4.79 12.02 -11.65
CA ASP A 91 -5.15 13.45 -11.61
C ASP A 91 -5.68 13.96 -10.24
N GLY A 92 -5.16 13.40 -9.15
CA GLY A 92 -5.57 13.75 -7.79
C GLY A 92 -4.41 13.91 -6.82
N PHE A 93 -4.76 14.16 -5.56
CA PHE A 93 -3.81 14.12 -4.44
C PHE A 93 -4.00 12.85 -3.63
N LEU A 94 -2.93 12.40 -2.99
CA LEU A 94 -3.01 11.31 -2.03
C LEU A 94 -3.94 11.66 -0.87
N THR A 95 -4.60 10.64 -0.35
CA THR A 95 -5.27 10.70 0.94
C THR A 95 -4.34 10.21 2.05
N SER A 96 -4.61 10.65 3.29
CA SER A 96 -3.92 10.10 4.46
C SER A 96 -4.05 8.57 4.52
N SER A 97 -5.21 8.04 4.13
CA SER A 97 -5.49 6.60 4.10
C SER A 97 -4.56 5.85 3.15
N GLN A 98 -4.36 6.36 1.93
CA GLN A 98 -3.47 5.74 0.93
C GLN A 98 -2.01 5.71 1.42
N VAL A 99 -1.53 6.76 2.10
CA VAL A 99 -0.19 6.75 2.69
C VAL A 99 -0.05 5.64 3.73
N PHE A 100 -1.05 5.44 4.58
CA PHE A 100 -1.06 4.30 5.51
C PHE A 100 -1.20 2.97 4.79
N GLY A 101 -1.98 2.88 3.71
CA GLY A 101 -2.11 1.68 2.86
C GLY A 101 -0.76 1.23 2.29
N ILE A 102 -0.02 2.15 1.69
CA ILE A 102 1.35 1.92 1.20
C ILE A 102 2.26 1.46 2.35
N TYR A 103 2.16 2.11 3.51
CA TYR A 103 2.98 1.76 4.67
C TYR A 103 2.67 0.36 5.22
N VAL A 104 1.40 -0.02 5.39
CA VAL A 104 1.05 -1.35 5.93
C VAL A 104 1.44 -2.47 4.97
N LYS A 105 1.32 -2.26 3.65
CA LYS A 105 1.83 -3.19 2.65
C LYS A 105 3.33 -3.37 2.78
N LYS A 106 4.08 -2.27 2.85
CA LYS A 106 5.53 -2.28 3.08
C LYS A 106 5.90 -2.95 4.41
N LEU A 107 5.16 -2.66 5.48
CA LEU A 107 5.37 -3.26 6.80
C LEU A 107 5.14 -4.78 6.75
N PHE A 108 4.13 -5.24 6.01
CA PHE A 108 3.84 -6.66 5.84
C PHE A 108 4.93 -7.39 5.06
N TRP A 109 5.39 -6.87 3.92
CA TRP A 109 6.37 -7.58 3.09
C TRP A 109 7.80 -7.40 3.55
N HIS A 110 8.18 -6.18 3.94
CA HIS A 110 9.57 -5.79 4.16
C HIS A 110 9.87 -5.40 5.61
N GLY A 111 8.84 -5.33 6.46
CA GLY A 111 8.99 -4.92 7.85
C GLY A 111 9.26 -3.43 8.01
N ASP A 112 9.60 -3.04 9.24
CA ASP A 112 10.11 -1.71 9.56
C ASP A 112 11.50 -1.78 10.20
N GLN A 113 12.09 -0.65 10.57
CA GLN A 113 13.47 -0.59 11.07
C GLN A 113 13.79 -1.62 12.17
N GLY A 114 12.84 -1.91 13.06
CA GLY A 114 12.98 -2.90 14.14
C GLY A 114 12.57 -4.34 13.78
N ASN A 115 12.00 -4.60 12.60
CA ASN A 115 11.46 -5.91 12.22
C ASN A 115 11.77 -6.24 10.75
N LYS A 116 13.01 -6.03 10.31
CA LYS A 116 13.45 -6.30 8.92
C LYS A 116 13.69 -7.78 8.63
N LYS A 117 13.79 -8.64 9.65
CA LYS A 117 14.05 -10.07 9.46
C LYS A 117 12.95 -10.64 8.57
N LYS A 118 13.27 -11.37 7.50
CA LYS A 118 12.24 -12.03 6.70
C LYS A 118 11.53 -13.08 7.56
N PRO A 119 10.17 -13.14 7.56
CA PRO A 119 9.44 -14.18 8.26
C PRO A 119 9.81 -15.56 7.71
N GLU A 120 10.00 -16.54 8.59
CA GLU A 120 10.44 -17.90 8.22
C GLU A 120 9.36 -18.95 8.49
N SER A 121 8.31 -18.58 9.24
CA SER A 121 7.20 -19.47 9.59
C SER A 121 5.85 -18.79 9.40
N ILE A 122 4.78 -19.58 9.37
CA ILE A 122 3.40 -19.09 9.42
C ILE A 122 3.22 -18.16 10.63
N ALA A 123 3.74 -18.52 11.80
CA ALA A 123 3.63 -17.71 13.01
C ALA A 123 4.28 -16.32 12.84
N ASP A 124 5.45 -16.24 12.20
CA ASP A 124 6.13 -14.97 11.94
C ASP A 124 5.34 -14.08 10.98
N TRP A 125 4.75 -14.66 9.93
CA TRP A 125 3.88 -13.94 8.99
C TRP A 125 2.61 -13.43 9.67
N LEU A 126 2.01 -14.25 10.53
CA LEU A 126 0.84 -13.88 11.32
C LEU A 126 1.16 -12.78 12.33
N HIS A 127 2.32 -12.83 12.98
CA HIS A 127 2.81 -11.76 13.86
C HIS A 127 3.02 -10.46 13.07
N ARG A 128 3.53 -10.56 11.85
CA ARG A 128 3.71 -9.40 10.97
C ARG A 128 2.39 -8.78 10.53
N TYR A 129 1.39 -9.61 10.22
CA TYR A 129 0.03 -9.13 9.98
C TYR A 129 -0.55 -8.43 11.22
N GLU A 130 -0.35 -8.98 12.41
CA GLU A 130 -0.79 -8.36 13.67
C GLU A 130 -0.16 -6.98 13.89
N ALA A 131 1.13 -6.82 13.59
CA ALA A 131 1.81 -5.53 13.66
C ALA A 131 1.20 -4.47 12.71
N CYS A 132 0.64 -4.89 11.57
CA CYS A 132 -0.10 -3.98 10.68
C CYS A 132 -1.41 -3.48 11.31
N GLY A 133 -1.96 -4.23 12.27
CA GLY A 133 -3.23 -3.96 12.94
C GLY A 133 -3.32 -2.60 13.62
N GLU A 134 -2.19 -2.06 14.11
CA GLU A 134 -2.11 -0.72 14.71
C GLU A 134 -2.59 0.37 13.74
N PHE A 135 -2.35 0.18 12.44
CA PHE A 135 -2.65 1.17 11.40
C PHE A 135 -3.98 0.93 10.71
N PHE A 136 -4.68 -0.19 10.92
CA PHE A 136 -5.95 -0.48 10.25
C PHE A 136 -7.04 0.56 10.56
N SER A 137 -7.01 1.15 11.75
CA SER A 137 -7.93 2.26 12.09
C SER A 137 -7.69 3.52 11.26
N LYS A 138 -6.52 3.66 10.65
CA LYS A 138 -6.11 4.80 9.82
C LYS A 138 -6.44 4.63 8.34
N LEU A 139 -6.82 3.43 7.93
CA LEU A 139 -7.24 3.12 6.58
C LEU A 139 -8.71 3.51 6.40
N SER A 140 -9.09 3.74 5.15
CA SER A 140 -10.47 3.67 4.69
C SER A 140 -10.82 2.19 4.48
N PRO A 141 -12.11 1.87 4.41
CA PRO A 141 -12.55 0.50 4.15
C PRO A 141 -12.02 -0.02 2.80
N ASN A 142 -12.02 0.83 1.77
CA ASN A 142 -11.45 0.51 0.46
C ASN A 142 -9.95 0.19 0.54
N GLU A 143 -9.14 1.05 1.19
CA GLU A 143 -7.69 0.80 1.32
C GLU A 143 -7.39 -0.47 2.14
N PHE A 144 -8.19 -0.77 3.16
CA PHE A 144 -8.08 -2.02 3.89
C PHE A 144 -8.43 -3.23 3.02
N SER A 145 -9.48 -3.13 2.20
CA SER A 145 -9.84 -4.18 1.24
C SER A 145 -8.74 -4.42 0.20
N ILE A 146 -8.12 -3.35 -0.32
CA ILE A 146 -6.99 -3.43 -1.26
C ILE A 146 -5.82 -4.14 -0.59
N PHE A 147 -5.43 -3.70 0.60
CA PHE A 147 -4.34 -4.33 1.37
C PHE A 147 -4.58 -5.83 1.55
N VAL A 148 -5.78 -6.24 1.99
CA VAL A 148 -6.11 -7.66 2.19
C VAL A 148 -6.06 -8.44 0.88
N LYS A 149 -6.60 -7.91 -0.22
CA LYS A 149 -6.52 -8.57 -1.54
C LYS A 149 -5.06 -8.76 -1.95
N GLU A 150 -4.24 -7.71 -1.88
CA GLU A 150 -2.85 -7.76 -2.33
C GLU A 150 -1.96 -8.71 -1.51
N ILE A 151 -2.18 -8.83 -0.19
CA ILE A 151 -1.39 -9.76 0.62
C ILE A 151 -1.84 -11.22 0.46
N LEU A 152 -3.02 -11.49 -0.10
CA LEU A 152 -3.57 -12.84 -0.28
C LEU A 152 -3.44 -13.35 -1.72
N PHE A 153 -3.59 -12.45 -2.71
CA PHE A 153 -3.74 -12.79 -4.12
C PHE A 153 -2.79 -11.94 -4.98
N SER A 154 -1.50 -12.03 -4.67
CA SER A 154 -0.43 -11.49 -5.49
C SER A 154 0.60 -12.58 -5.75
N GLU A 155 1.39 -12.44 -6.82
CA GLU A 155 2.50 -13.37 -7.06
C GLU A 155 3.44 -13.48 -5.86
N GLU A 156 3.72 -12.36 -5.18
CA GLU A 156 4.55 -12.35 -3.98
C GLU A 156 3.91 -13.20 -2.86
N SER A 157 2.58 -13.12 -2.71
CA SER A 157 1.82 -13.94 -1.77
C SER A 157 1.93 -15.43 -2.09
N LEU A 158 1.72 -15.84 -3.33
CA LEU A 158 1.83 -17.24 -3.75
C LEU A 158 3.26 -17.78 -3.57
N LYS A 159 4.29 -16.94 -3.74
CA LYS A 159 5.70 -17.31 -3.57
C LYS A 159 6.14 -17.39 -2.11
N MET A 160 5.54 -16.58 -1.23
CA MET A 160 6.07 -16.33 0.12
C MET A 160 5.18 -16.88 1.24
N LEU A 161 3.88 -17.04 0.99
CA LEU A 161 2.90 -17.47 1.98
C LEU A 161 2.34 -18.84 1.61
N GLU A 162 2.39 -19.74 2.58
CA GLU A 162 1.63 -20.99 2.50
C GLU A 162 0.13 -20.72 2.48
N LEU A 163 -0.63 -21.62 1.84
CA LEU A 163 -2.09 -21.52 1.74
C LEU A 163 -2.74 -21.41 3.14
N GLU A 164 -2.25 -22.17 4.12
CA GLU A 164 -2.72 -22.10 5.50
C GLU A 164 -2.51 -20.71 6.11
N CYS A 165 -1.38 -20.06 5.85
CA CYS A 165 -1.13 -18.70 6.31
C CYS A 165 -2.14 -17.71 5.71
N ARG A 166 -2.42 -17.81 4.41
CA ARG A 166 -3.41 -16.97 3.71
C ARG A 166 -4.82 -17.18 4.25
N GLN A 167 -5.21 -18.43 4.53
CA GLN A 167 -6.48 -18.76 5.18
C GLN A 167 -6.61 -18.17 6.59
N ASN A 168 -5.52 -18.16 7.38
CA ASN A 168 -5.49 -17.53 8.70
C ASN A 168 -5.63 -16.00 8.62
N ILE A 169 -4.93 -15.36 7.67
CA ILE A 169 -4.99 -13.92 7.45
C ILE A 169 -6.41 -13.49 7.08
N ILE A 170 -7.07 -14.14 6.12
CA ILE A 170 -8.45 -13.79 5.74
C ILE A 170 -9.43 -13.98 6.89
N GLY A 171 -9.25 -15.02 7.71
CA GLY A 171 -10.07 -15.23 8.91
C GLY A 171 -9.93 -14.09 9.92
N ARG A 172 -8.72 -13.55 10.10
CA ARG A 172 -8.46 -12.40 10.98
C ARG A 172 -9.01 -11.10 10.38
N ALA A 173 -8.87 -10.89 9.07
CA ALA A 173 -9.46 -9.75 8.38
C ALA A 173 -11.00 -9.73 8.50
N LEU A 174 -11.65 -10.88 8.30
CA LEU A 174 -13.09 -11.06 8.52
C LEU A 174 -13.52 -10.77 9.95
N LYS A 175 -12.74 -11.22 10.93
CA LYS A 175 -13.01 -10.93 12.34
C LYS A 175 -12.93 -9.44 12.61
N TYR A 176 -11.91 -8.76 12.07
CA TYR A 176 -11.74 -7.33 12.21
C TYR A 176 -12.91 -6.54 11.60
N THR A 177 -13.34 -6.86 10.38
CA THR A 177 -14.46 -6.16 9.72
C THR A 177 -15.78 -6.35 10.46
N ARG A 178 -16.07 -7.56 10.93
CA ARG A 178 -17.28 -7.86 11.74
C ARG A 178 -17.31 -7.10 13.06
N GLN A 179 -16.17 -7.04 13.76
CA GLN A 179 -16.08 -6.31 15.03
C GLN A 179 -16.29 -4.80 14.83
N LYS A 180 -15.81 -4.25 13.72
CA LYS A 180 -15.95 -2.83 13.39
C LYS A 180 -17.35 -2.44 12.96
N GLY A 181 -18.11 -3.33 12.31
CA GLY A 181 -19.52 -3.13 12.01
C GLY A 181 -20.41 -2.96 13.24
N GLY A 182 -20.00 -3.48 14.40
CA GLY A 182 -20.75 -3.38 15.66
C GLY A 182 -20.21 -2.36 16.69
N SER A 183 -19.11 -1.64 16.41
CA SER A 183 -18.43 -0.79 17.41
C SER A 183 -18.43 0.69 17.05
N LYS A 184 -18.32 1.58 18.05
CA LYS A 184 -18.15 3.04 17.88
C LYS A 184 -16.79 3.45 17.27
N GLN A 185 -15.82 2.53 17.20
CA GLN A 185 -14.47 2.79 16.68
C GLN A 185 -14.42 2.45 15.18
N LYS A 186 -14.80 3.40 14.33
CA LYS A 186 -14.84 3.24 12.87
C LYS A 186 -13.45 3.38 12.23
N PHE A 187 -13.33 3.04 10.95
CA PHE A 187 -12.21 3.45 10.09
C PHE A 187 -12.06 4.99 10.11
N VAL A 188 -11.01 5.54 9.50
CA VAL A 188 -10.80 7.01 9.48
C VAL A 188 -11.95 7.77 8.82
N SER A 189 -12.75 7.11 7.97
CA SER A 189 -13.98 7.65 7.39
C SER A 189 -15.24 7.11 8.08
N GLU A 190 -16.32 7.90 8.06
CA GLU A 190 -17.65 7.35 8.31
C GLU A 190 -17.94 6.30 7.25
N VAL A 191 -18.16 5.07 7.69
CA VAL A 191 -18.47 3.94 6.83
C VAL A 191 -19.96 3.67 6.96
N SER A 192 -20.64 3.51 5.82
CA SER A 192 -22.02 3.03 5.81
C SER A 192 -22.07 1.55 6.22
N GLU A 193 -23.20 1.12 6.75
CA GLU A 193 -23.41 -0.30 7.04
C GLU A 193 -23.35 -1.14 5.76
N ASP A 194 -23.80 -0.58 4.63
CA ASP A 194 -23.75 -1.21 3.31
C ASP A 194 -22.30 -1.44 2.83
N GLU A 195 -21.41 -0.46 2.98
CA GLU A 195 -20.00 -0.59 2.59
C GLU A 195 -19.28 -1.65 3.45
N MET A 196 -19.55 -1.67 4.76
CA MET A 196 -19.02 -2.71 5.64
C MET A 196 -19.55 -4.11 5.28
N THR A 197 -20.83 -4.20 4.91
CA THR A 197 -21.46 -5.45 4.49
C THR A 197 -20.84 -5.96 3.19
N ALA A 198 -20.62 -5.07 2.22
CA ALA A 198 -19.97 -5.40 0.96
C ALA A 198 -18.54 -5.93 1.16
N ILE A 199 -17.75 -5.29 2.02
CA ILE A 199 -16.39 -5.76 2.34
C ILE A 199 -16.41 -7.11 3.06
N CYS A 200 -17.35 -7.31 4.00
CA CYS A 200 -17.52 -8.62 4.64
C CYS A 200 -17.87 -9.70 3.62
N GLY A 201 -18.79 -9.42 2.69
CA GLY A 201 -19.15 -10.34 1.61
C GLY A 201 -17.96 -10.69 0.72
N ARG A 202 -17.16 -9.68 0.32
CA ARG A 202 -15.93 -9.87 -0.46
C ARG A 202 -14.91 -10.75 0.27
N PHE A 203 -14.69 -10.51 1.56
CA PHE A 203 -13.76 -11.34 2.34
C PHE A 203 -14.28 -12.75 2.57
N GLN A 204 -15.59 -12.96 2.69
CA GLN A 204 -16.17 -14.30 2.71
C GLN A 204 -15.97 -15.02 1.39
N HIS A 205 -16.08 -14.30 0.27
CA HIS A 205 -15.77 -14.82 -1.05
C HIS A 205 -14.29 -15.25 -1.15
N TYR A 206 -13.35 -14.39 -0.76
CA TYR A 206 -11.92 -14.75 -0.68
C TYR A 206 -11.64 -15.97 0.19
N GLN A 207 -12.33 -16.07 1.34
CA GLN A 207 -12.20 -17.22 2.23
C GLN A 207 -12.66 -18.51 1.56
N LYS A 208 -13.80 -18.49 0.85
CA LYS A 208 -14.31 -19.64 0.10
C LYS A 208 -13.37 -20.03 -1.03
N HIS A 209 -12.80 -19.06 -1.75
CA HIS A 209 -11.83 -19.32 -2.81
C HIS A 209 -10.59 -20.03 -2.26
N LEU A 210 -9.98 -19.50 -1.19
CA LEU A 210 -8.83 -20.13 -0.54
C LEU A 210 -9.15 -21.51 0.06
N GLN A 211 -10.41 -21.77 0.44
CA GLN A 211 -10.86 -23.11 0.85
C GLN A 211 -11.03 -24.05 -0.35
N SER A 212 -11.35 -23.53 -1.54
CA SER A 212 -11.47 -24.36 -2.74
C SER A 212 -10.11 -24.87 -3.24
N LEU A 213 -9.02 -24.17 -2.92
CA LEU A 213 -7.65 -24.54 -3.31
C LEU A 213 -7.15 -25.86 -2.68
N VAL A 214 -7.84 -26.39 -1.67
CA VAL A 214 -7.56 -27.72 -1.09
C VAL A 214 -8.44 -28.84 -1.67
N ASN A 215 -9.34 -28.52 -2.60
CA ASN A 215 -10.16 -29.53 -3.28
C ASN A 215 -9.28 -30.46 -4.11
N GLU A 216 -9.65 -31.73 -4.16
CA GLU A 216 -8.87 -32.79 -4.83
C GLU A 216 -8.55 -32.45 -6.29
N SER A 217 -9.54 -31.98 -7.05
CA SER A 217 -9.36 -31.58 -8.46
C SER A 217 -8.38 -30.41 -8.64
N VAL A 218 -8.35 -29.46 -7.70
CA VAL A 218 -7.42 -28.31 -7.75
C VAL A 218 -6.01 -28.73 -7.35
N LEU A 219 -5.89 -29.68 -6.40
CA LEU A 219 -4.60 -30.27 -6.05
C LEU A 219 -4.03 -31.14 -7.18
N GLU A 220 -4.89 -31.81 -7.96
CA GLU A 220 -4.48 -32.50 -9.19
C GLU A 220 -3.98 -31.51 -10.24
N LEU A 221 -4.70 -30.40 -10.46
CA LEU A 221 -4.26 -29.32 -11.35
C LEU A 221 -2.88 -28.79 -10.96
N LYS A 222 -2.64 -28.57 -9.66
CA LYS A 222 -1.33 -28.14 -9.16
C LYS A 222 -0.21 -29.12 -9.50
N LYS A 223 -0.47 -30.43 -9.37
CA LYS A 223 0.51 -31.46 -9.73
C LYS A 223 0.80 -31.48 -11.23
N ILE A 224 -0.23 -31.28 -12.07
CA ILE A 224 -0.09 -31.20 -13.53
C ILE A 224 0.78 -29.98 -13.89
N ASP A 225 0.53 -28.83 -13.28
CA ASP A 225 1.35 -27.63 -13.47
C ASP A 225 2.83 -27.86 -13.14
N GLU A 226 3.12 -28.50 -12.01
CA GLU A 226 4.48 -28.84 -11.60
C GLU A 226 5.17 -29.81 -12.58
N GLN A 227 4.41 -30.71 -13.22
CA GLN A 227 4.93 -31.67 -14.20
C GLN A 227 5.16 -31.06 -15.59
N HIS A 228 4.28 -30.17 -16.03
CA HIS A 228 4.26 -29.65 -17.40
C HIS A 228 4.80 -28.21 -17.52
N GLY A 229 5.09 -27.54 -16.40
CA GLY A 229 5.57 -26.17 -16.37
C GLY A 229 4.50 -25.13 -16.73
N SER A 230 3.21 -25.46 -16.60
CA SER A 230 2.10 -24.51 -16.75
C SER A 230 1.86 -23.71 -15.47
N GLN A 231 0.98 -22.70 -15.55
CA GLN A 231 0.70 -21.74 -14.48
C GLN A 231 -0.80 -21.68 -14.12
N TYR A 232 -1.59 -22.67 -14.52
CA TYR A 232 -3.05 -22.65 -14.38
C TYR A 232 -3.53 -22.58 -12.92
N TYR A 233 -2.85 -23.27 -12.01
CA TYR A 233 -3.10 -23.21 -10.57
C TYR A 233 -2.80 -21.82 -10.02
N SER A 234 -1.67 -21.21 -10.40
CA SER A 234 -1.37 -19.84 -9.98
C SER A 234 -2.35 -18.83 -10.55
N ASP A 235 -2.73 -18.98 -11.83
CA ASP A 235 -3.71 -18.13 -12.48
C ASP A 235 -5.07 -18.26 -11.79
N PHE A 236 -5.51 -19.49 -11.51
CA PHE A 236 -6.73 -19.77 -10.77
C PHE A 236 -6.71 -19.19 -9.35
N ASP A 237 -5.59 -19.32 -8.62
CA ASP A 237 -5.46 -18.75 -7.28
C ASP A 237 -5.54 -17.21 -7.34
N LEU A 238 -4.88 -16.58 -8.32
CA LEU A 238 -4.87 -15.14 -8.53
C LEU A 238 -6.21 -14.55 -8.96
N THR A 239 -7.16 -15.35 -9.49
CA THR A 239 -8.51 -14.85 -9.77
C THR A 239 -9.28 -14.44 -8.53
N CYS A 240 -8.81 -14.85 -7.35
CA CYS A 240 -9.46 -14.63 -6.06
C CYS A 240 -10.92 -15.11 -5.96
N GLY A 241 -11.35 -15.96 -6.90
CA GLY A 241 -12.71 -16.48 -7.05
C GLY A 241 -13.61 -15.64 -7.96
N ASP A 242 -13.10 -14.55 -8.53
CA ASP A 242 -13.80 -13.71 -9.50
C ASP A 242 -13.81 -14.41 -10.88
N GLU A 243 -14.95 -14.41 -11.57
CA GLU A 243 -15.10 -15.04 -12.89
C GLU A 243 -14.45 -14.21 -14.03
N ASP A 244 -14.12 -12.94 -13.76
CA ASP A 244 -13.59 -11.96 -14.73
C ASP A 244 -12.22 -11.40 -14.30
N SER A 245 -11.18 -12.24 -14.24
CA SER A 245 -9.79 -11.79 -14.03
C SER A 245 -9.03 -11.63 -15.35
#